data_AF-A0A5K1F0S2-F1
#
_entry.id   AF-A0A5K1F0S2-F1
#
_cell.length_a   1.000
_cell.length_b   1.000
_cell.length_c   1.000
_cell.angle_alpha   90.00
_cell.angle_beta   90.00
_cell.angle_gamma   90.00
#
_symmetry.space_group_name_H-M   'P 1'
#
loop_
_entity.id
_entity.type
_entity.pdbx_description
1 polymer ?
#
loop_
_entity_poly.entity_id
_entity_poly.type
_entity_poly.pdbx_seq_one_letter_code
_entity_poly.pdbx_strand_id
1 'polypeptide(L)' 'VLTPYFKEDVLLSENDIQKENEDGITTLFYLQKIYP' A
#
# COMPACT_ATOMS: atom_id res chain seq x y z
N VAL A 1 11.42 9.99 -13.84
CA VAL A 1 12.48 10.17 -12.81
C VAL A 1 12.68 8.82 -12.14
N LEU A 2 13.82 8.17 -12.41
CA LEU A 2 14.19 6.86 -11.86
C LEU A 2 15.41 7.09 -10.96
N THR A 3 15.20 7.04 -9.65
CA THR A 3 16.32 6.99 -8.71
C THR A 3 16.82 5.53 -8.64
N PRO A 4 18.14 5.26 -8.71
CA PRO A 4 18.68 3.89 -8.81
C PRO A 4 18.53 3.02 -7.55
N TYR A 5 17.85 3.51 -6.51
CA TYR A 5 18.01 3.03 -5.13
C TYR A 5 16.72 2.67 -4.40
N PHE A 6 15.64 2.32 -5.09
CA PHE A 6 14.53 1.68 -4.38
C PHE A 6 14.78 0.17 -4.25
N LYS A 7 15.86 -0.18 -3.53
CA LYS A 7 16.04 -1.50 -2.89
C LYS A 7 15.47 -1.46 -1.47
N GLU A 8 14.38 -0.73 -1.26
CA GLU A 8 13.63 -0.87 -0.02
C GLU A 8 12.76 -2.12 -0.19
N ASP A 9 12.80 -3.01 0.80
CA ASP A 9 11.95 -4.19 0.80
C ASP A 9 10.49 -3.74 0.77
N VAL A 10 9.74 -4.32 -0.16
CA VAL A 10 8.30 -4.08 -0.26
C VAL A 10 7.64 -4.75 0.95
N LEU A 11 7.28 -3.94 1.95
CA LEU A 11 6.69 -4.42 3.20
C LEU A 11 5.28 -5.01 3.04
N LEU A 12 4.54 -4.56 2.01
CA LEU A 12 3.17 -4.98 1.76
C LEU A 12 3.03 -5.47 0.32
N SER A 13 2.63 -6.72 0.14
CA SER A 13 2.30 -7.24 -1.18
C SER A 13 0.96 -6.68 -1.68
N GLU A 14 0.68 -6.84 -2.97
CA GLU A 14 -0.61 -6.44 -3.56
C GLU A 14 -1.81 -7.10 -2.85
N ASN A 15 -1.63 -8.36 -2.41
CA ASN A 15 -2.66 -9.07 -1.66
C ASN A 15 -2.86 -8.47 -0.27
N ASP A 16 -1.78 -8.05 0.39
CA ASP A 16 -1.86 -7.46 1.73
C ASP A 16 -2.59 -6.12 1.71
N ILE A 17 -2.34 -5.27 0.70
CA ILE A 17 -2.99 -3.97 0.60
C ILE A 17 -4.45 -4.03 0.15
N GLN A 18 -4.86 -5.12 -0.51
CA GLN A 18 -6.24 -5.39 -0.92
C GLN A 18 -7.04 -6.18 0.13
N LYS A 19 -6.37 -6.74 1.13
CA LYS A 19 -7.02 -7.45 2.22
C LYS A 19 -7.79 -6.46 3.10
N GLU A 20 -9.02 -6.83 3.44
CA GLU A 20 -9.86 -6.06 4.36
C GLU A 20 -9.41 -6.27 5.82
N ASN A 21 -9.46 -5.18 6.60
CA ASN A 21 -9.32 -5.20 8.05
C ASN A 21 -10.65 -5.56 8.75
N GLU A 22 -10.70 -5.48 10.08
CA GLU A 22 -11.90 -5.82 10.87
C GLU A 22 -13.12 -4.92 10.56
N ASP A 23 -12.90 -3.73 10.00
CA ASP A 23 -13.95 -2.81 9.58
C ASP A 23 -14.41 -3.01 8.12
N GLY A 24 -13.86 -4.01 7.41
CA GLY A 24 -14.15 -4.26 6.00
C GLY A 24 -13.49 -3.27 5.04
N ILE A 25 -12.39 -2.64 5.43
CA ILE A 25 -11.69 -1.63 4.63
C ILE A 25 -10.26 -2.08 4.32
N THR A 26 -9.80 -1.78 3.11
CA THR A 26 -8.46 -2.15 2.64
C THR A 26 -7.42 -1.05 2.93
N THR A 27 -6.16 -1.44 3.12
CA THR A 27 -5.06 -0.48 3.29
C THR A 27 -4.94 0.44 2.08
N LEU A 28 -5.16 -0.08 0.86
CA LEU A 28 -5.14 0.72 -0.37
C LEU A 28 -6.17 1.86 -0.33
N PHE A 29 -7.39 1.61 0.17
CA PHE A 29 -8.44 2.62 0.29
C PHE A 29 -8.01 3.78 1.21
N TYR A 30 -7.39 3.47 2.36
CA TYR A 30 -6.86 4.50 3.25
C TYR A 30 -5.79 5.35 2.57
N LEU A 31 -4.83 4.71 1.90
CA LEU A 31 -3.74 5.42 1.23
C LEU A 31 -4.26 6.39 0.16
N GLN A 32 -5.19 5.94 -0.68
CA GLN A 32 -5.83 6.78 -1.71
C GLN A 32 -6.63 7.96 -1.13
N LYS A 33 -7.19 7.79 0.07
CA LYS A 33 -7.96 8.83 0.75
C LYS A 33 -7.08 9.90 1.39
N ILE A 34 -5.92 9.50 1.93
CA ILE A 34 -5.03 10.39 2.69
C ILE A 34 -4.03 11.09 1.75
N TYR A 35 -3.66 10.45 0.65
CA TYR A 35 -2.77 10.98 -0.38
C TYR A 35 -3.52 11.14 -1.71
N PRO A 36 -4.05 12.34 -2.01
CA PRO A 36 -4.76 12.61 -3.26
C PRO A 36 -3.85 12.61 -4.49
#